data_AF-A0A2A4RR87-F1
#
_entry.id   AF-A0A2A4RR87-F1
#
_cell.length_a   1.000
_cell.length_b   1.000
_cell.length_c   1.000
_cell.angle_alpha   90.00
_cell.angle_beta   90.00
_cell.angle_gamma   90.00
#
_symmetry.space_group_name_H-M   'P 1'
#
loop_
_entity.id
_entity.type
_entity.pdbx_description
1 polymer ?
#
loop_
_entity_poly.entity_id
_entity_poly.type
_entity_poly.pdbx_seq_one_letter_code
_entity_poly.pdbx_strand_id
1 'polypeptide(L)'
;MQLSQSMYLFVRMVVVVSVIAGSGCAIERNSRRADRVIDTKLNANVFGLWVTRWDYQTADEIRTIVADASAMGVTDLYWQVRGQGDAYYRSSFEPWGEELTAPRGEGIDPDLKNQPRILDPGFDPLLVVIEEAHLRSVRVHAWLNVMPMWRGKTRPMDQSHALYTHPEWRLSDETGQAQPLGSGYVVVNPVLNEVQDHIVRVVRDIVSRYDIDGVHLDYIRFLTDELGKEKLYPGDAKSLSLYARMVGDRATAGQINRTKYRAWIRGRITTLVERIGTEALRGHPDVRYSTAVWRRPDLAKDQYLQDAVRWVNEGIVDEIMPMIYTDKDTQFEDDLEAWYKVVDRKRVIAGIGTYKHNSGGQTLSQANLGHPRRFVLFAYSSIFESSNPGQDDHQEMVRSRIMKREALTQFIDRVGH
;
A
#
# COMPACT_ATOMS: atom_id res chain seq x y z
N MET A 1 -52.71 9.98 64.87
CA MET A 1 -53.67 9.88 63.75
C MET A 1 -53.10 8.87 62.76
N GLN A 2 -53.94 7.96 62.29
CA GLN A 2 -53.63 6.62 61.79
C GLN A 2 -52.61 6.46 60.66
N LEU A 3 -51.87 5.36 60.77
CA LEU A 3 -51.17 4.62 59.74
C LEU A 3 -52.14 3.73 58.91
N SER A 4 -51.63 3.35 57.73
CA SER A 4 -51.95 2.17 56.90
C SER A 4 -52.80 2.41 55.63
N GLN A 5 -52.23 2.10 54.48
CA GLN A 5 -52.48 0.82 53.80
C GLN A 5 -51.43 0.53 52.71
N SER A 6 -50.71 -0.58 52.91
CA SER A 6 -50.01 -1.42 51.93
C SER A 6 -51.05 -2.02 50.93
N MET A 7 -50.78 -2.62 49.76
CA MET A 7 -49.68 -3.47 49.29
C MET A 7 -50.01 -4.01 47.86
N TYR A 8 -48.99 -4.52 47.16
CA TYR A 8 -48.98 -5.58 46.12
C TYR A 8 -49.03 -5.27 44.60
N LEU A 9 -47.84 -5.46 43.97
CA LEU A 9 -47.47 -6.20 42.74
C LEU A 9 -48.36 -6.13 41.48
N PHE A 10 -47.75 -5.83 40.32
CA PHE A 10 -47.52 -6.81 39.23
C PHE A 10 -46.57 -6.28 38.12
N VAL A 11 -45.97 -7.22 37.40
CA VAL A 11 -44.79 -7.16 36.52
C VAL A 11 -45.14 -6.87 35.04
N ARG A 12 -44.18 -6.26 34.31
CA ARG A 12 -43.95 -6.20 32.84
C ARG A 12 -44.89 -5.37 31.95
N MET A 13 -44.35 -4.32 31.34
CA MET A 13 -44.39 -4.15 29.88
C MET A 13 -43.22 -3.28 29.37
N VAL A 14 -42.50 -3.82 28.38
CA VAL A 14 -41.39 -3.22 27.63
C VAL A 14 -41.95 -2.52 26.39
N VAL A 15 -41.56 -1.27 26.10
CA VAL A 15 -41.30 -0.65 24.77
C VAL A 15 -40.55 0.68 25.05
N VAL A 16 -39.22 0.75 24.97
CA VAL A 16 -38.38 1.22 23.84
C VAL A 16 -38.72 2.63 23.32
N VAL A 17 -37.87 3.62 23.63
CA VAL A 17 -37.41 4.63 22.67
C VAL A 17 -35.93 4.92 22.97
N SER A 18 -35.06 4.36 22.12
CA SER A 18 -33.62 4.66 22.06
C SER A 18 -33.38 5.75 21.02
N VAL A 19 -32.78 6.88 21.42
CA VAL A 19 -31.95 7.69 20.54
C VAL A 19 -30.83 8.30 21.37
N ILE A 20 -29.62 7.76 21.18
CA ILE A 20 -28.27 8.38 21.15
C ILE A 20 -27.30 7.20 21.25
N ALA A 21 -26.94 6.63 20.10
CA ALA A 21 -25.86 5.66 19.97
C ALA A 21 -25.06 6.04 18.72
N GLY A 22 -23.94 6.70 18.93
CA GLY A 22 -23.09 7.18 17.84
C GLY A 22 -21.72 7.63 18.34
N SER A 23 -21.07 6.89 19.25
CA SER A 23 -19.65 7.12 19.61
C SER A 23 -18.94 5.90 20.22
N GLY A 24 -19.65 4.92 20.79
CA GLY A 24 -19.01 3.81 21.52
C GLY A 24 -18.26 2.78 20.66
N CYS A 25 -18.64 2.60 19.39
CA CYS A 25 -18.15 1.49 18.58
C CYS A 25 -16.81 1.77 17.86
N ALA A 26 -16.37 3.04 17.80
CA ALA A 26 -15.06 3.41 17.23
C ALA A 26 -13.94 3.34 18.27
N ILE A 27 -14.24 3.69 19.53
CA ILE A 27 -13.28 3.72 20.63
C ILE A 27 -12.87 2.30 21.04
N GLU A 28 -13.80 1.35 21.12
CA GLU A 28 -13.48 -0.06 21.42
C GLU A 28 -12.72 -0.76 20.28
N ARG A 29 -12.98 -0.42 19.01
CA ARG A 29 -12.26 -1.00 17.86
C ARG A 29 -10.79 -0.57 17.78
N ASN A 30 -10.47 0.64 18.25
CA ASN A 30 -9.09 1.12 18.35
C ASN A 30 -8.32 0.51 19.53
N SER A 31 -9.00 0.05 20.59
CA SER A 31 -8.33 -0.53 21.77
C SER A 31 -7.50 -1.76 21.43
N ARG A 32 -8.03 -2.73 20.66
CA ARG A 32 -7.29 -3.96 20.32
C ARG A 32 -6.03 -3.72 19.49
N ARG A 33 -5.96 -2.66 18.67
CA ARG A 33 -4.76 -2.33 17.90
C ARG A 33 -3.79 -1.47 18.71
N ALA A 34 -4.29 -0.48 19.43
CA ALA A 34 -3.50 0.34 20.36
C ALA A 34 -2.82 -0.51 21.45
N ASP A 35 -3.51 -1.54 21.96
CA ASP A 35 -2.97 -2.48 22.94
C ASP A 35 -1.93 -3.43 22.32
N ARG A 36 -2.02 -3.71 21.01
CA ARG A 36 -1.02 -4.50 20.26
C ARG A 36 0.29 -3.73 20.02
N VAL A 37 0.25 -2.39 20.08
CA VAL A 37 1.45 -1.53 20.05
C VAL A 37 2.31 -1.74 21.30
N ILE A 38 1.77 -2.37 22.35
CA ILE A 38 2.47 -2.67 23.61
C ILE A 38 3.30 -3.98 23.50
N ASP A 39 3.19 -4.75 22.41
CA ASP A 39 3.76 -6.10 22.31
C ASP A 39 5.07 -6.18 21.48
N THR A 40 5.93 -7.10 21.92
CA THR A 40 7.23 -7.57 21.41
C THR A 40 7.39 -7.65 19.88
N LYS A 41 6.29 -7.79 19.12
CA LYS A 41 6.30 -7.92 17.66
C LYS A 41 6.76 -6.64 16.93
N LEU A 42 6.39 -5.44 17.39
CA LEU A 42 6.88 -4.18 16.76
C LEU A 42 8.34 -3.88 17.10
N ASN A 43 8.91 -4.50 18.14
CA ASN A 43 10.32 -4.34 18.47
C ASN A 43 11.25 -5.28 17.69
N ALA A 44 10.71 -6.22 16.90
CA ALA A 44 11.53 -7.09 16.07
C ALA A 44 12.29 -6.28 15.02
N ASN A 45 13.51 -6.73 14.70
CA ASN A 45 14.27 -6.20 13.58
C ASN A 45 13.46 -6.36 12.29
N VAL A 46 13.56 -5.34 11.43
CA VAL A 46 13.01 -5.36 10.08
C VAL A 46 14.15 -5.04 9.14
N PHE A 47 14.66 -6.07 8.49
CA PHE A 47 15.40 -5.93 7.25
C PHE A 47 14.45 -6.29 6.11
N GLY A 48 13.80 -5.27 5.56
CA GLY A 48 12.81 -5.41 4.51
C GLY A 48 13.41 -5.35 3.11
N LEU A 49 12.77 -6.05 2.17
CA LEU A 49 13.05 -5.92 0.75
C LEU A 49 11.73 -5.85 -0.03
N TRP A 50 11.53 -4.76 -0.79
CA TRP A 50 10.44 -4.70 -1.77
C TRP A 50 10.82 -5.52 -3.01
N VAL A 51 9.92 -6.41 -3.42
CA VAL A 51 10.00 -7.15 -4.67
C VAL A 51 8.86 -6.71 -5.56
N THR A 52 9.20 -6.13 -6.71
CA THR A 52 8.23 -5.60 -7.65
C THR A 52 7.69 -6.70 -8.55
N ARG A 53 6.52 -6.46 -9.12
CA ARG A 53 5.86 -7.37 -10.06
C ARG A 53 6.62 -7.58 -11.39
N TRP A 54 7.68 -6.79 -11.61
CA TRP A 54 8.56 -6.92 -12.76
C TRP A 54 9.74 -7.86 -12.49
N ASP A 55 10.03 -8.18 -11.22
CA ASP A 55 11.24 -8.92 -10.88
C ASP A 55 11.09 -10.44 -11.10
N TYR A 56 9.86 -10.94 -11.33
CA TYR A 56 9.56 -12.37 -11.47
C TYR A 56 8.48 -12.66 -12.53
N GLN A 57 8.58 -13.82 -13.18
CA GLN A 57 7.59 -14.34 -14.13
C GLN A 57 7.33 -15.84 -13.95
N THR A 58 8.27 -16.58 -13.36
CA THR A 58 8.24 -18.04 -13.21
C THR A 58 8.42 -18.47 -11.76
N ALA A 59 7.93 -19.66 -11.41
CA ALA A 59 8.11 -20.20 -10.06
C ALA A 59 9.59 -20.30 -9.66
N ASP A 60 10.49 -20.70 -10.57
CA ASP A 60 11.92 -20.85 -10.28
C ASP A 60 12.60 -19.51 -9.96
N GLU A 61 12.22 -18.43 -10.65
CA GLU A 61 12.68 -17.07 -10.32
C GLU A 61 12.19 -16.66 -8.94
N ILE A 62 10.94 -16.97 -8.58
CA ILE A 62 10.42 -16.71 -7.22
C ILE A 62 11.25 -17.47 -6.18
N ARG A 63 11.54 -18.75 -6.39
CA ARG A 63 12.39 -19.53 -5.45
C ARG A 63 13.79 -18.92 -5.34
N THR A 64 14.33 -18.41 -6.45
CA THR A 64 15.64 -17.74 -6.49
C THR A 64 15.63 -16.45 -5.69
N ILE A 65 14.65 -15.57 -5.91
CA ILE A 65 14.49 -14.32 -5.18
C ILE A 65 14.40 -14.56 -3.66
N VAL A 66 13.62 -15.56 -3.25
CA VAL A 66 13.45 -15.90 -1.84
C VAL A 66 14.75 -16.45 -1.24
N ALA A 67 15.47 -17.30 -1.98
CA ALA A 67 16.77 -17.81 -1.55
C ALA A 67 17.81 -16.69 -1.41
N ASP A 68 17.89 -15.78 -2.39
CA ASP A 68 18.77 -14.62 -2.40
C ASP A 68 18.49 -13.66 -1.24
N ALA A 69 17.21 -13.35 -1.01
CA ALA A 69 16.80 -12.51 0.11
C ALA A 69 17.16 -13.15 1.45
N SER A 70 16.85 -14.43 1.64
CA SER A 70 17.18 -15.16 2.86
C SER A 70 18.69 -15.24 3.11
N ALA A 71 19.49 -15.51 2.08
CA ALA A 71 20.95 -15.58 2.18
C ALA A 71 21.57 -14.22 2.55
N MET A 72 20.93 -13.11 2.18
CA MET A 72 21.34 -11.75 2.59
C MET A 72 20.87 -11.40 4.02
N GLY A 73 20.01 -12.22 4.64
CA GLY A 73 19.46 -12.00 5.98
C GLY A 73 18.18 -11.16 6.01
N VAL A 74 17.49 -11.00 4.88
CA VAL A 74 16.19 -10.32 4.80
C VAL A 74 15.18 -11.05 5.70
N THR A 75 14.47 -10.28 6.52
CA THR A 75 13.44 -10.80 7.44
C THR A 75 12.03 -10.63 6.90
N ASP A 76 11.82 -9.66 6.00
CA ASP A 76 10.51 -9.30 5.47
C ASP A 76 10.57 -9.03 3.97
N LEU A 77 9.82 -9.82 3.20
CA LEU A 77 9.56 -9.57 1.79
C LEU A 77 8.25 -8.79 1.64
N TYR A 78 8.33 -7.60 1.05
CA TYR A 78 7.17 -6.83 0.63
C TYR A 78 6.91 -7.14 -0.84
N TRP A 79 6.09 -8.16 -1.08
CA TRP A 79 5.92 -8.80 -2.38
C TRP A 79 4.73 -8.19 -3.14
N GLN A 80 4.96 -7.58 -4.29
CA GLN A 80 3.89 -6.92 -5.04
C GLN A 80 2.90 -7.94 -5.60
N VAL A 81 1.68 -7.96 -5.07
CA VAL A 81 0.59 -8.87 -5.49
C VAL A 81 -0.48 -8.17 -6.33
N ARG A 82 -0.51 -6.83 -6.31
CA ARG A 82 -1.42 -5.98 -7.09
C ARG A 82 -0.67 -4.76 -7.61
N GLY A 83 -0.66 -4.56 -8.93
CA GLY A 83 0.10 -3.49 -9.58
C GLY A 83 -0.74 -2.31 -10.02
N GLN A 84 -1.77 -2.58 -10.83
CA GLN A 84 -2.50 -1.58 -11.60
C GLN A 84 -3.92 -2.04 -11.96
N GLY A 85 -4.67 -2.57 -11.00
CA GLY A 85 -5.98 -3.19 -11.26
C GLY A 85 -5.88 -4.64 -11.76
N ASP A 86 -4.75 -5.28 -11.49
CA ASP A 86 -4.38 -6.64 -11.87
C ASP A 86 -3.83 -7.43 -10.68
N ALA A 87 -3.77 -8.75 -10.84
CA ALA A 87 -3.39 -9.69 -9.79
C ALA A 87 -2.15 -10.52 -10.18
N TYR A 88 -1.27 -10.73 -9.20
CA TYR A 88 -0.12 -11.63 -9.25
C TYR A 88 -0.33 -12.81 -8.29
N TYR A 89 -1.57 -13.27 -8.24
CA TYR A 89 -2.09 -14.41 -7.49
C TYR A 89 -3.39 -14.86 -8.18
N ARG A 90 -3.88 -16.07 -7.91
CA ARG A 90 -5.15 -16.54 -8.50
C ARG A 90 -6.32 -15.71 -7.96
N SER A 91 -6.73 -14.66 -8.66
CA SER A 91 -7.83 -13.77 -8.26
C SER A 91 -9.12 -14.09 -8.98
N SER A 92 -10.25 -13.90 -8.29
CA SER A 92 -11.59 -13.87 -8.90
C SER A 92 -12.13 -12.46 -9.12
N PHE A 93 -11.34 -11.43 -8.78
CA PHE A 93 -11.79 -10.02 -8.78
C PHE A 93 -11.03 -9.15 -9.78
N GLU A 94 -9.77 -9.47 -10.05
CA GLU A 94 -8.92 -8.72 -10.97
C GLU A 94 -8.21 -9.68 -11.93
N PRO A 95 -7.99 -9.29 -13.19
CA PRO A 95 -7.31 -10.13 -14.16
C PRO A 95 -5.84 -10.32 -13.81
N TRP A 96 -5.20 -11.32 -14.40
CA TRP A 96 -3.75 -11.51 -14.28
C TRP A 96 -2.96 -10.30 -14.80
N GLY A 97 -1.87 -9.97 -14.11
CA GLY A 97 -0.92 -8.95 -14.56
C GLY A 97 -0.24 -9.35 -15.87
N GLU A 98 -0.22 -8.45 -16.84
CA GLU A 98 0.36 -8.71 -18.17
C GLU A 98 1.87 -8.99 -18.12
N GLU A 99 2.55 -8.51 -17.09
CA GLU A 99 3.98 -8.71 -16.87
C GLU A 99 4.34 -10.19 -16.64
N LEU A 100 3.44 -11.01 -16.11
CA LEU A 100 3.70 -12.43 -15.82
C LEU A 100 3.95 -13.28 -17.06
N THR A 101 3.34 -12.89 -18.18
CA THR A 101 3.40 -13.65 -19.44
C THR A 101 3.98 -12.83 -20.59
N ALA A 102 4.63 -11.71 -20.28
CA ALA A 102 5.39 -10.93 -21.26
C ALA A 102 6.72 -11.61 -21.58
N PRO A 103 7.26 -11.47 -22.80
CA PRO A 103 8.62 -11.91 -23.12
C PRO A 103 9.63 -11.31 -22.13
N ARG A 104 10.61 -12.12 -21.72
CA ARG A 104 11.63 -11.74 -20.75
C ARG A 104 12.44 -10.55 -21.24
N GLY A 105 12.68 -9.58 -20.35
CA GLY A 105 13.51 -8.41 -20.63
C GLY A 105 12.87 -7.39 -21.58
N GLU A 106 11.63 -7.62 -22.04
CA GLU A 106 10.91 -6.70 -22.91
C GLU A 106 9.82 -5.95 -22.14
N GLY A 107 9.72 -4.64 -22.38
CA GLY A 107 8.57 -3.87 -21.94
C GLY A 107 7.31 -4.27 -22.72
N ILE A 108 6.14 -4.08 -22.12
CA ILE A 108 4.87 -4.36 -22.81
C ILE A 108 4.55 -3.20 -23.76
N ASP A 109 4.94 -3.35 -25.02
CA ASP A 109 4.66 -2.39 -26.09
C ASP A 109 3.33 -2.68 -26.82
N PRO A 110 2.86 -1.79 -27.71
CA PRO A 110 1.63 -2.01 -28.47
C PRO A 110 1.65 -3.26 -29.37
N ASP A 111 2.81 -3.64 -29.91
CA ASP A 111 2.92 -4.76 -30.85
C ASP A 111 2.77 -6.08 -30.11
N LEU A 112 3.36 -6.20 -28.92
CA LEU A 112 3.18 -7.35 -28.04
C LEU A 112 1.72 -7.51 -27.60
N LYS A 113 1.00 -6.42 -27.36
CA LYS A 113 -0.42 -6.46 -26.96
C LYS A 113 -1.38 -6.89 -28.06
N ASN A 114 -0.99 -6.71 -29.31
CA ASN A 114 -1.80 -7.15 -30.46
C ASN A 114 -1.64 -8.64 -30.75
N GLN A 115 -0.75 -9.34 -30.04
CA GLN A 115 -0.56 -10.78 -30.17
C GLN A 115 -1.48 -11.54 -29.19
N PRO A 116 -2.10 -12.66 -29.60
CA PRO A 116 -2.88 -13.48 -28.70
C PRO A 116 -1.95 -14.09 -27.63
N ARG A 117 -2.22 -13.80 -26.35
CA ARG A 117 -1.47 -14.34 -25.20
C ARG A 117 -2.43 -14.91 -24.17
N ILE A 118 -2.06 -16.05 -23.60
CA ILE A 118 -2.68 -16.58 -22.39
C ILE A 118 -2.03 -15.85 -21.21
N LEU A 119 -2.84 -15.14 -20.42
CA LEU A 119 -2.34 -14.37 -19.27
C LEU A 119 -2.24 -15.19 -17.98
N ASP A 120 -2.88 -16.37 -17.90
CA ASP A 120 -2.69 -17.30 -16.79
C ASP A 120 -1.25 -17.87 -16.87
N PRO A 121 -0.39 -17.62 -15.87
CA PRO A 121 0.98 -18.11 -15.88
C PRO A 121 1.09 -19.63 -15.61
N GLY A 122 -0.03 -20.30 -15.31
CA GLY A 122 -0.09 -21.74 -15.02
C GLY A 122 0.18 -22.10 -13.56
N PHE A 123 0.54 -21.13 -12.71
CA PHE A 123 0.81 -21.30 -11.28
C PHE A 123 0.29 -20.11 -10.47
N ASP A 124 0.31 -20.20 -9.14
CA ASP A 124 -0.05 -19.08 -8.25
C ASP A 124 1.22 -18.45 -7.65
N PRO A 125 1.64 -17.25 -8.10
CA PRO A 125 2.89 -16.65 -7.64
C PRO A 125 2.91 -16.35 -6.14
N LEU A 126 1.79 -15.89 -5.57
CA LEU A 126 1.70 -15.58 -4.15
C LEU A 126 1.81 -16.84 -3.29
N LEU A 127 1.22 -17.95 -3.73
CA LEU A 127 1.37 -19.23 -3.01
C LEU A 127 2.84 -19.69 -2.99
N VAL A 128 3.51 -19.62 -4.15
CA VAL A 128 4.92 -20.07 -4.26
C VAL A 128 5.83 -19.23 -3.36
N VAL A 129 5.69 -17.90 -3.32
CA VAL A 129 6.54 -17.06 -2.46
C VAL A 129 6.30 -17.34 -0.98
N ILE A 130 5.05 -17.56 -0.55
CA ILE A 130 4.71 -17.87 0.84
C ILE A 130 5.37 -19.18 1.26
N GLU A 131 5.17 -20.25 0.50
CA GLU A 131 5.71 -21.57 0.80
C GLU A 131 7.25 -21.53 0.89
N GLU A 132 7.93 -20.89 -0.07
CA GLU A 132 9.38 -20.78 -0.05
C GLU A 132 9.93 -19.90 1.07
N ALA A 133 9.25 -18.78 1.36
CA ALA A 133 9.72 -17.82 2.36
C ALA A 133 9.56 -18.40 3.78
N HIS A 134 8.44 -19.07 4.05
CA HIS A 134 8.17 -19.69 5.34
C HIS A 134 9.15 -20.83 5.66
N LEU A 135 9.57 -21.62 4.65
CA LEU A 135 10.65 -22.61 4.81
C LEU A 135 11.98 -22.00 5.28
N ARG A 136 12.17 -20.70 5.05
CA ARG A 136 13.37 -19.93 5.41
C ARG A 136 13.13 -18.92 6.52
N SER A 137 11.99 -18.98 7.20
CA SER A 137 11.59 -18.03 8.26
C SER A 137 11.57 -16.57 7.82
N VAL A 138 11.30 -16.32 6.53
CA VAL A 138 11.13 -14.98 5.96
C VAL A 138 9.64 -14.65 5.92
N ARG A 139 9.26 -13.48 6.45
CA ARG A 139 7.87 -13.01 6.48
C ARG A 139 7.45 -12.46 5.13
N VAL A 140 6.26 -12.79 4.67
CA VAL A 140 5.70 -12.29 3.40
C VAL A 140 4.58 -11.29 3.65
N HIS A 141 4.79 -10.07 3.18
CA HIS A 141 3.79 -9.00 3.20
C HIS A 141 3.23 -8.82 1.80
N ALA A 142 1.93 -9.08 1.63
CA ALA A 142 1.22 -8.82 0.39
C ALA A 142 1.19 -7.31 0.12
N TRP A 143 1.97 -6.85 -0.85
CA TRP A 143 2.05 -5.46 -1.25
C TRP A 143 1.03 -5.14 -2.35
N LEU A 144 0.11 -4.23 -2.04
CA LEU A 144 -0.88 -3.71 -2.97
C LEU A 144 -0.60 -2.25 -3.31
N ASN A 145 -0.43 -1.96 -4.59
CA ASN A 145 -0.72 -0.62 -5.09
C ASN A 145 -2.23 -0.41 -5.01
N VAL A 146 -2.71 0.59 -4.27
CA VAL A 146 -4.16 0.72 -4.00
C VAL A 146 -4.89 1.53 -5.08
N MET A 147 -4.40 2.74 -5.40
CA MET A 147 -5.06 3.64 -6.34
C MET A 147 -4.78 3.41 -7.84
N PRO A 148 -3.59 2.94 -8.25
CA PRO A 148 -3.32 2.66 -9.66
C PRO A 148 -4.39 1.78 -10.30
N MET A 149 -4.97 2.30 -11.38
CA MET A 149 -5.95 1.60 -12.20
C MET A 149 -5.33 1.10 -13.49
N TRP A 150 -4.34 1.79 -14.05
CA TRP A 150 -3.62 1.35 -15.25
C TRP A 150 -2.40 2.21 -15.54
N ARG A 151 -1.35 1.63 -16.13
CA ARG A 151 -0.22 2.35 -16.73
C ARG A 151 0.00 1.86 -18.15
N GLY A 152 -0.02 2.78 -19.11
CA GLY A 152 0.22 2.47 -20.51
C GLY A 152 -0.55 3.40 -21.43
N LYS A 153 -0.01 3.60 -22.64
CA LYS A 153 -0.64 4.39 -23.71
C LYS A 153 -1.84 3.66 -24.33
N THR A 154 -1.81 2.34 -24.30
CA THR A 154 -2.87 1.44 -24.78
C THR A 154 -3.56 0.78 -23.59
N ARG A 155 -4.82 0.40 -23.77
CA ARG A 155 -5.62 -0.32 -22.77
C ARG A 155 -5.02 -1.71 -22.46
N PRO A 156 -5.45 -2.37 -21.37
CA PRO A 156 -5.09 -3.76 -21.10
C PRO A 156 -5.62 -4.71 -22.17
N MET A 157 -4.95 -5.85 -22.30
CA MET A 157 -5.32 -6.99 -23.13
C MET A 157 -6.59 -7.67 -22.60
N ASP A 158 -6.69 -7.82 -21.28
CA ASP A 158 -7.85 -8.47 -20.65
C ASP A 158 -9.05 -7.50 -20.59
N GLN A 159 -10.15 -7.87 -21.26
CA GLN A 159 -11.37 -7.07 -21.29
C GLN A 159 -12.19 -7.12 -20.00
N SER A 160 -11.88 -8.04 -19.08
CA SER A 160 -12.47 -8.06 -17.73
C SER A 160 -11.92 -6.95 -16.83
N HIS A 161 -10.78 -6.35 -17.20
CA HIS A 161 -10.13 -5.29 -16.44
C HIS A 161 -11.06 -4.07 -16.23
N ALA A 162 -10.95 -3.41 -15.07
CA ALA A 162 -11.82 -2.31 -14.66
C ALA A 162 -11.87 -1.13 -15.64
N LEU A 163 -10.85 -0.94 -16.49
CA LEU A 163 -10.87 0.08 -17.56
C LEU A 163 -11.96 -0.15 -18.62
N TYR A 164 -12.45 -1.39 -18.77
CA TYR A 164 -13.52 -1.76 -19.67
C TYR A 164 -14.84 -1.95 -18.94
N THR A 165 -14.81 -2.66 -17.80
CA THR A 165 -16.01 -3.04 -17.05
C THR A 165 -16.52 -1.93 -16.14
N HIS A 166 -15.63 -1.04 -15.70
CA HIS A 166 -15.92 0.08 -14.80
C HIS A 166 -15.18 1.38 -15.20
N PRO A 167 -15.36 1.87 -16.44
CA PRO A 167 -14.65 3.07 -16.91
C PRO A 167 -14.97 4.32 -16.06
N GLU A 168 -16.12 4.36 -15.40
CA GLU A 168 -16.54 5.40 -14.47
C GLU A 168 -15.75 5.44 -13.16
N TRP A 169 -15.00 4.38 -12.84
CA TRP A 169 -14.10 4.38 -11.68
C TRP A 169 -12.86 5.21 -11.92
N ARG A 170 -12.47 5.48 -13.17
CA ARG A 170 -11.29 6.28 -13.47
C ARG A 170 -11.51 7.73 -13.05
N LEU A 171 -10.50 8.30 -12.40
CA LEU A 171 -10.54 9.69 -11.95
C LEU A 171 -10.81 10.64 -13.13
N SER A 172 -11.78 11.54 -12.96
CA SER A 172 -12.21 12.50 -13.98
C SER A 172 -12.28 13.91 -13.40
N ASP A 173 -12.07 14.90 -14.26
CA ASP A 173 -12.16 16.32 -13.88
C ASP A 173 -13.62 16.81 -13.86
N GLU A 174 -13.82 18.09 -13.55
CA GLU A 174 -15.13 18.73 -13.49
C GLU A 174 -15.90 18.79 -14.80
N THR A 175 -15.22 18.57 -15.93
CA THR A 175 -15.87 18.47 -17.25
C THR A 175 -16.31 17.05 -17.56
N GLY A 176 -16.03 16.09 -16.67
CA GLY A 176 -16.24 14.67 -16.90
C GLY A 176 -15.15 14.02 -17.74
N GLN A 177 -14.06 14.74 -18.04
CA GLN A 177 -12.95 14.19 -18.80
C GLN A 177 -12.08 13.33 -17.88
N ALA A 178 -12.06 12.04 -18.15
CA ALA A 178 -11.23 11.09 -17.42
C ALA A 178 -9.74 11.27 -17.73
N GLN A 179 -8.88 10.93 -16.76
CA GLN A 179 -7.43 10.99 -16.91
C GLN A 179 -6.97 10.30 -18.22
N PRO A 180 -6.18 11.00 -19.05
CA PRO A 180 -5.68 10.42 -20.29
C PRO A 180 -4.72 9.27 -19.99
N LEU A 181 -4.78 8.23 -20.81
CA LEU A 181 -3.81 7.14 -20.76
C LEU A 181 -2.43 7.64 -21.19
N GLY A 182 -1.37 7.07 -20.62
CA GLY A 182 -0.01 7.57 -20.83
C GLY A 182 1.05 6.70 -20.16
N SER A 183 2.27 7.23 -20.06
CA SER A 183 3.41 6.55 -19.41
C SER A 183 3.30 6.49 -17.89
N GLY A 184 2.53 7.40 -17.29
CA GLY A 184 2.18 7.41 -15.88
C GLY A 184 0.90 6.61 -15.59
N TYR A 185 0.65 6.34 -14.31
CA TYR A 185 -0.58 5.70 -13.89
C TYR A 185 -1.77 6.64 -14.03
N VAL A 186 -2.89 6.12 -14.52
CA VAL A 186 -4.22 6.63 -14.18
C VAL A 186 -4.72 5.90 -12.94
N VAL A 187 -5.56 6.57 -12.14
CA VAL A 187 -6.04 6.02 -10.87
C VAL A 187 -7.55 5.86 -10.84
N VAL A 188 -7.98 4.95 -9.97
CA VAL A 188 -9.38 4.88 -9.57
C VAL A 188 -9.75 6.11 -8.72
N ASN A 189 -11.04 6.41 -8.66
CA ASN A 189 -11.58 7.50 -7.87
C ASN A 189 -11.78 7.05 -6.41
N PRO A 190 -10.94 7.51 -5.46
CA PRO A 190 -10.95 7.00 -4.09
C PRO A 190 -12.18 7.37 -3.28
N VAL A 191 -12.99 8.33 -3.75
CA VAL A 191 -14.15 8.80 -2.99
C VAL A 191 -15.38 7.95 -3.23
N LEU A 192 -15.42 7.17 -4.32
CA LEU A 192 -16.58 6.36 -4.69
C LEU A 192 -16.68 5.11 -3.81
N ASN A 193 -17.89 4.81 -3.33
CA ASN A 193 -18.12 3.67 -2.44
C ASN A 193 -17.79 2.35 -3.16
N GLU A 194 -18.23 2.18 -4.40
CA GLU A 194 -18.04 0.96 -5.18
C GLU A 194 -16.56 0.64 -5.46
N VAL A 195 -15.74 1.68 -5.65
CA VAL A 195 -14.27 1.55 -5.80
C VAL A 195 -13.68 1.05 -4.48
N GLN A 196 -14.05 1.67 -3.36
CA GLN A 196 -13.58 1.23 -2.05
C GLN A 196 -14.03 -0.20 -1.73
N ASP A 197 -15.28 -0.55 -2.06
CA ASP A 197 -15.83 -1.89 -1.85
C ASP A 197 -15.05 -2.94 -2.65
N HIS A 198 -14.67 -2.62 -3.90
CA HIS A 198 -13.85 -3.50 -4.73
C HIS A 198 -12.47 -3.74 -4.14
N ILE A 199 -11.75 -2.68 -3.79
CA ILE A 199 -10.41 -2.78 -3.19
C ILE A 199 -10.47 -3.58 -1.87
N VAL A 200 -11.49 -3.33 -1.04
CA VAL A 200 -11.70 -4.07 0.21
C VAL A 200 -11.99 -5.55 -0.05
N ARG A 201 -12.74 -5.89 -1.11
CA ARG A 201 -12.95 -7.30 -1.52
C ARG A 201 -11.66 -7.97 -1.98
N VAL A 202 -10.81 -7.26 -2.74
CA VAL A 202 -9.50 -7.77 -3.17
C VAL A 202 -8.62 -8.10 -1.97
N VAL A 203 -8.54 -7.21 -0.98
CA VAL A 203 -7.78 -7.49 0.25
C VAL A 203 -8.39 -8.65 1.01
N ARG A 204 -9.73 -8.68 1.17
CA ARG A 204 -10.44 -9.78 1.85
C ARG A 204 -10.12 -11.13 1.19
N ASP A 205 -10.11 -11.19 -0.14
CA ASP A 205 -9.80 -12.40 -0.90
C ASP A 205 -8.42 -12.93 -0.51
N ILE A 206 -7.40 -12.06 -0.53
CA ILE A 206 -6.03 -12.40 -0.19
C ILE A 206 -5.94 -12.94 1.25
N VAL A 207 -6.42 -12.17 2.22
CA VAL A 207 -6.32 -12.50 3.67
C VAL A 207 -7.24 -13.64 4.09
N SER A 208 -8.06 -14.17 3.19
CA SER A 208 -8.91 -15.34 3.48
C SER A 208 -8.36 -16.65 2.90
N ARG A 209 -7.36 -16.56 2.02
CA ARG A 209 -6.85 -17.70 1.25
C ARG A 209 -5.36 -17.94 1.37
N TYR A 210 -4.58 -16.91 1.71
CA TYR A 210 -3.12 -16.99 1.72
C TYR A 210 -2.58 -16.73 3.12
N ASP A 211 -1.70 -17.60 3.61
CA ASP A 211 -1.05 -17.45 4.91
C ASP A 211 0.06 -16.38 4.87
N ILE A 212 -0.36 -15.12 4.78
CA ILE A 212 0.55 -13.96 4.74
C ILE A 212 0.86 -13.44 6.14
N ASP A 213 2.03 -12.87 6.31
CA ASP A 213 2.48 -12.24 7.55
C ASP A 213 2.07 -10.77 7.65
N GLY A 214 1.75 -10.15 6.53
CA GLY A 214 1.35 -8.74 6.49
C GLY A 214 0.62 -8.30 5.25
N VAL A 215 -0.12 -7.20 5.39
CA VAL A 215 -0.70 -6.43 4.29
C VAL A 215 0.03 -5.09 4.22
N HIS A 216 0.60 -4.79 3.05
CA HIS A 216 1.36 -3.58 2.82
C HIS A 216 0.71 -2.72 1.74
N LEU A 217 0.41 -1.46 2.04
CA LEU A 217 -0.23 -0.53 1.11
C LEU A 217 0.76 0.46 0.50
N ASP A 218 0.81 0.52 -0.82
CA ASP A 218 1.47 1.60 -1.56
C ASP A 218 0.45 2.34 -2.43
N TYR A 219 0.81 3.54 -2.86
CA TYR A 219 0.00 4.40 -3.71
C TYR A 219 -1.42 4.63 -3.17
N ILE A 220 -1.62 4.59 -1.85
CA ILE A 220 -2.87 4.96 -1.18
C ILE A 220 -2.96 6.49 -1.01
N ARG A 221 -2.83 7.21 -2.13
CA ARG A 221 -2.66 8.66 -2.21
C ARG A 221 -2.91 9.16 -3.64
N PHE A 222 -2.91 10.48 -3.84
CA PHE A 222 -2.80 11.05 -5.18
C PHE A 222 -1.38 10.82 -5.73
N LEU A 223 -1.25 10.79 -7.06
CA LEU A 223 0.01 10.39 -7.72
C LEU A 223 0.96 11.53 -8.01
N THR A 224 0.42 12.73 -8.24
CA THR A 224 1.19 13.93 -8.54
C THR A 224 0.71 15.06 -7.65
N ASP A 225 1.59 16.02 -7.41
CA ASP A 225 1.25 17.25 -6.70
C ASP A 225 0.34 18.16 -7.55
N GLU A 226 0.39 18.06 -8.89
CA GLU A 226 -0.50 18.77 -9.81
C GLU A 226 -1.97 18.33 -9.75
N LEU A 227 -2.25 17.09 -9.32
CA LEU A 227 -3.63 16.60 -9.25
C LEU A 227 -4.45 17.40 -8.23
N GLY A 228 -5.48 18.07 -8.74
CA GLY A 228 -6.33 18.92 -7.93
C GLY A 228 -5.74 20.30 -7.64
N LYS A 229 -4.73 20.79 -8.38
CA LYS A 229 -4.30 22.20 -8.40
C LYS A 229 -5.13 23.04 -9.38
N GLU A 230 -5.02 22.79 -10.67
CA GLU A 230 -5.77 23.52 -11.71
C GLU A 230 -7.18 22.95 -11.86
N LYS A 231 -7.28 21.74 -12.41
CA LYS A 231 -8.52 20.98 -12.53
C LYS A 231 -8.98 20.43 -11.18
N LEU A 232 -10.28 20.30 -10.99
CA LEU A 232 -10.84 19.68 -9.79
C LEU A 232 -10.86 18.17 -9.95
N TYR A 233 -10.12 17.45 -9.10
CA TYR A 233 -10.09 16.00 -9.08
C TYR A 233 -10.41 15.45 -7.69
N PRO A 234 -11.32 14.47 -7.57
CA PRO A 234 -12.31 14.12 -8.59
C PRO A 234 -13.30 15.26 -8.83
N GLY A 235 -13.65 15.54 -10.07
CA GLY A 235 -14.60 16.61 -10.44
C GLY A 235 -15.90 16.10 -11.06
N ASP A 236 -16.03 14.79 -11.29
CA ASP A 236 -17.23 14.21 -11.90
C ASP A 236 -18.49 14.43 -11.05
N ALA A 237 -19.65 14.39 -11.72
CA ALA A 237 -20.95 14.65 -11.09
C ALA A 237 -21.28 13.72 -9.92
N LYS A 238 -20.80 12.47 -9.95
CA LYS A 238 -21.06 11.49 -8.87
C LYS A 238 -20.26 11.84 -7.62
N SER A 239 -19.00 12.23 -7.79
CA SER A 239 -18.14 12.71 -6.71
C SER A 239 -18.66 14.00 -6.08
N LEU A 240 -19.04 14.99 -6.89
CA LEU A 240 -19.61 16.26 -6.41
C LEU A 240 -20.93 16.04 -5.67
N SER A 241 -21.79 15.17 -6.19
CA SER A 241 -23.05 14.80 -5.52
C SER A 241 -22.79 14.10 -4.18
N LEU A 242 -21.78 13.25 -4.11
CA LEU A 242 -21.41 12.58 -2.86
C LEU A 242 -20.88 13.57 -1.83
N TYR A 243 -20.00 14.50 -2.22
CA TYR A 243 -19.53 15.57 -1.36
C TYR A 243 -20.67 16.43 -0.85
N ALA A 244 -21.57 16.88 -1.72
CA ALA A 244 -22.71 17.70 -1.33
C ALA A 244 -23.63 17.01 -0.32
N ARG A 245 -23.83 15.70 -0.46
CA ARG A 245 -24.60 14.91 0.52
C ARG A 245 -23.88 14.73 1.85
N MET A 246 -22.57 14.47 1.84
CA MET A 246 -21.81 14.17 3.07
C MET A 246 -21.42 15.42 3.86
N VAL A 247 -21.18 16.54 3.17
CA VAL A 247 -20.64 17.78 3.76
C VAL A 247 -21.72 18.88 3.85
N GLY A 248 -22.85 18.72 3.16
CA GLY A 248 -23.92 19.72 3.11
C GLY A 248 -23.60 20.92 2.21
N ASP A 249 -22.55 20.83 1.40
CA ASP A 249 -22.09 21.88 0.51
C ASP A 249 -22.50 21.59 -0.94
N ARG A 250 -23.51 22.32 -1.43
CA ARG A 250 -24.07 22.16 -2.79
C ARG A 250 -23.38 23.04 -3.83
N ALA A 251 -22.20 23.59 -3.52
CA ALA A 251 -21.42 24.35 -4.48
C ALA A 251 -21.15 23.54 -5.76
N THR A 252 -21.25 24.22 -6.90
CA THR A 252 -20.78 23.67 -8.17
C THR A 252 -19.25 23.59 -8.19
N ALA A 253 -18.65 22.87 -9.14
CA ALA A 253 -17.20 22.72 -9.25
C ALA A 253 -16.45 24.08 -9.24
N GLY A 254 -16.99 25.11 -9.92
CA GLY A 254 -16.38 26.45 -9.97
C GLY A 254 -16.51 27.27 -8.68
N GLN A 255 -17.36 26.83 -7.74
CA GLN A 255 -17.64 27.52 -6.48
C GLN A 255 -17.09 26.76 -5.27
N ILE A 256 -16.62 25.53 -5.46
CA ILE A 256 -16.25 24.64 -4.37
C ILE A 256 -15.05 25.19 -3.59
N ASN A 257 -15.13 25.14 -2.27
CA ASN A 257 -13.97 25.44 -1.44
C ASN A 257 -12.97 24.28 -1.54
N ARG A 258 -11.91 24.46 -2.33
CA ARG A 258 -10.90 23.41 -2.60
C ARG A 258 -10.25 22.88 -1.32
N THR A 259 -10.06 23.70 -0.30
CA THR A 259 -9.49 23.26 0.99
C THR A 259 -10.44 22.29 1.70
N LYS A 260 -11.73 22.62 1.80
CA LYS A 260 -12.74 21.73 2.38
C LYS A 260 -12.89 20.44 1.55
N TYR A 261 -12.89 20.57 0.23
CA TYR A 261 -12.99 19.42 -0.66
C TYR A 261 -11.81 18.45 -0.52
N ARG A 262 -10.57 18.97 -0.52
CA ARG A 262 -9.35 18.18 -0.29
C ARG A 262 -9.35 17.50 1.08
N ALA A 263 -9.84 18.19 2.11
CA ALA A 263 -9.99 17.59 3.44
C ALA A 263 -11.00 16.43 3.44
N TRP A 264 -12.13 16.59 2.74
CA TRP A 264 -13.10 15.50 2.56
C TRP A 264 -12.50 14.32 1.79
N ILE A 265 -11.82 14.54 0.67
CA ILE A 265 -11.15 13.47 -0.10
C ILE A 265 -10.16 12.70 0.79
N ARG A 266 -9.31 13.40 1.54
CA ARG A 266 -8.37 12.79 2.48
C ARG A 266 -9.07 11.97 3.57
N GLY A 267 -10.22 12.44 4.06
CA GLY A 267 -11.09 11.67 4.95
C GLY A 267 -11.59 10.38 4.30
N ARG A 268 -12.03 10.43 3.03
CA ARG A 268 -12.47 9.25 2.27
C ARG A 268 -11.34 8.25 2.05
N ILE A 269 -10.13 8.71 1.76
CA ILE A 269 -8.92 7.86 1.67
C ILE A 269 -8.65 7.20 3.02
N THR A 270 -8.72 7.96 4.12
CA THR A 270 -8.53 7.41 5.48
C THR A 270 -9.55 6.32 5.79
N THR A 271 -10.83 6.51 5.45
CA THR A 271 -11.86 5.48 5.60
C THR A 271 -11.52 4.21 4.81
N LEU A 272 -10.94 4.32 3.61
CA LEU A 272 -10.50 3.14 2.86
C LEU A 272 -9.39 2.38 3.61
N VAL A 273 -8.39 3.09 4.16
CA VAL A 273 -7.32 2.48 4.96
C VAL A 273 -7.90 1.76 6.19
N GLU A 274 -8.83 2.38 6.92
CA GLU A 274 -9.52 1.75 8.07
C GLU A 274 -10.27 0.47 7.68
N ARG A 275 -10.98 0.51 6.55
CA ARG A 275 -11.76 -0.63 6.04
C ARG A 275 -10.86 -1.78 5.62
N ILE A 276 -9.76 -1.49 4.92
CA ILE A 276 -8.75 -2.49 4.54
C ILE A 276 -8.14 -3.12 5.80
N GLY A 277 -7.70 -2.31 6.76
CA GLY A 277 -7.13 -2.80 8.02
C GLY A 277 -8.11 -3.68 8.81
N THR A 278 -9.40 -3.36 8.77
CA THR A 278 -10.45 -4.18 9.37
C THR A 278 -10.55 -5.57 8.73
N GLU A 279 -10.50 -5.67 7.39
CA GLU A 279 -10.53 -6.97 6.71
C GLU A 279 -9.23 -7.74 6.91
N ALA A 280 -8.08 -7.08 6.88
CA ALA A 280 -6.79 -7.71 7.13
C ALA A 280 -6.76 -8.44 8.48
N LEU A 281 -7.19 -7.77 9.56
CA LEU A 281 -7.26 -8.35 10.90
C LEU A 281 -8.36 -9.41 11.05
N ARG A 282 -9.41 -9.38 10.22
CA ARG A 282 -10.46 -10.41 10.24
C ARG A 282 -9.98 -11.72 9.62
N GLY A 283 -9.23 -11.64 8.52
CA GLY A 283 -8.66 -12.81 7.85
C GLY A 283 -7.55 -13.44 8.67
N HIS A 284 -6.58 -12.62 9.08
CA HIS A 284 -5.47 -13.05 9.91
C HIS A 284 -5.31 -12.09 11.10
N PRO A 285 -5.76 -12.47 12.31
CA PRO A 285 -5.63 -11.61 13.49
C PRO A 285 -4.20 -11.17 13.77
N ASP A 286 -3.23 -11.94 13.26
CA ASP A 286 -1.82 -11.70 13.51
C ASP A 286 -1.07 -10.85 12.48
N VAL A 287 -1.65 -10.56 11.32
CA VAL A 287 -0.95 -9.82 10.25
C VAL A 287 -0.49 -8.44 10.71
N ARG A 288 0.67 -8.05 10.20
CA ARG A 288 1.13 -6.66 10.23
C ARG A 288 0.42 -5.85 9.15
N TYR A 289 0.09 -4.61 9.44
CA TYR A 289 -0.55 -3.71 8.49
C TYR A 289 0.27 -2.43 8.34
N SER A 290 0.91 -2.29 7.19
CA SER A 290 1.87 -1.21 6.92
C SER A 290 1.53 -0.43 5.66
N THR A 291 2.13 0.74 5.50
CA THR A 291 1.97 1.55 4.28
C THR A 291 3.24 2.29 3.89
N ALA A 292 3.58 2.24 2.60
CA ALA A 292 4.55 3.12 1.98
C ALA A 292 4.00 4.55 1.88
N VAL A 293 4.76 5.52 2.39
CA VAL A 293 4.33 6.92 2.49
C VAL A 293 5.31 7.85 1.81
N TRP A 294 4.84 9.04 1.45
CA TRP A 294 5.70 10.04 0.84
C TRP A 294 6.86 10.43 1.77
N ARG A 295 7.97 10.89 1.20
CA ARG A 295 9.24 11.11 1.93
C ARG A 295 9.13 12.00 3.17
N ARG A 296 8.18 12.94 3.21
CA ARG A 296 7.94 13.84 4.35
C ARG A 296 6.45 13.88 4.75
N PRO A 297 6.15 14.05 6.05
CA PRO A 297 4.77 14.05 6.55
C PRO A 297 3.91 15.20 6.05
N ASP A 298 4.47 16.41 5.95
CA ASP A 298 3.78 17.61 5.46
C ASP A 298 3.40 17.46 3.98
N LEU A 299 4.37 17.04 3.15
CA LEU A 299 4.14 16.79 1.73
C LEU A 299 3.13 15.65 1.52
N ALA A 300 3.25 14.56 2.27
CA ALA A 300 2.32 13.42 2.21
C ALA A 300 0.87 13.90 2.38
N LYS A 301 0.61 14.70 3.42
CA LYS A 301 -0.74 15.17 3.75
C LYS A 301 -1.25 16.27 2.82
N ASP A 302 -0.42 17.28 2.56
CA ASP A 302 -0.87 18.53 1.96
C ASP A 302 -0.81 18.50 0.44
N GLN A 303 0.16 17.79 -0.15
CA GLN A 303 0.25 17.62 -1.61
C GLN A 303 -0.49 16.36 -2.06
N TYR A 304 -0.23 15.23 -1.42
CA TYR A 304 -0.68 13.91 -1.90
C TYR A 304 -1.94 13.36 -1.21
N LEU A 305 -2.53 14.12 -0.27
CA LEU A 305 -3.73 13.72 0.49
C LEU A 305 -3.57 12.41 1.29
N GLN A 306 -2.33 12.07 1.64
CA GLN A 306 -1.95 10.90 2.41
C GLN A 306 -1.79 11.28 3.89
N ASP A 307 -2.83 11.12 4.70
CA ASP A 307 -2.83 11.51 6.13
C ASP A 307 -2.11 10.48 7.02
N ALA A 308 -0.91 10.06 6.62
CA ALA A 308 -0.21 8.95 7.25
C ALA A 308 0.15 9.18 8.72
N VAL A 309 0.39 10.43 9.13
CA VAL A 309 0.59 10.78 10.56
C VAL A 309 -0.65 10.42 11.37
N ARG A 310 -1.85 10.78 10.86
CA ARG A 310 -3.11 10.40 11.49
C ARG A 310 -3.25 8.89 11.53
N TRP A 311 -3.00 8.21 10.42
CA TRP A 311 -3.19 6.76 10.32
C TRP A 311 -2.35 5.99 11.33
N VAL A 312 -1.08 6.34 11.48
CA VAL A 312 -0.21 5.65 12.43
C VAL A 312 -0.57 6.05 13.86
N ASN A 313 -0.70 7.34 14.18
CA ASN A 313 -0.93 7.79 15.56
C ASN A 313 -2.30 7.36 16.12
N GLU A 314 -3.32 7.22 15.27
CA GLU A 314 -4.64 6.70 15.68
C GLU A 314 -4.72 5.16 15.66
N GLY A 315 -3.65 4.45 15.29
CA GLY A 315 -3.65 2.99 15.23
C GLY A 315 -4.44 2.41 14.05
N ILE A 316 -4.64 3.19 12.98
CA ILE A 316 -5.29 2.73 11.74
C ILE A 316 -4.32 1.86 10.92
N VAL A 317 -3.02 2.16 10.96
CA VAL A 317 -1.93 1.30 10.46
C VAL A 317 -0.96 1.01 11.59
N ASP A 318 -0.25 -0.11 11.55
CA ASP A 318 0.71 -0.48 12.58
C ASP A 318 2.02 0.29 12.41
N GLU A 319 2.51 0.39 11.17
CA GLU A 319 3.78 1.04 10.82
C GLU A 319 3.75 1.73 9.44
N ILE A 320 4.62 2.72 9.26
CA ILE A 320 4.78 3.47 8.01
C ILE A 320 6.20 3.33 7.44
N MET A 321 6.30 3.39 6.13
CA MET A 321 7.56 3.29 5.39
C MET A 321 7.76 4.50 4.49
N PRO A 322 8.35 5.61 4.97
CA PRO A 322 8.62 6.76 4.14
C PRO A 322 9.62 6.41 3.03
N MET A 323 9.24 6.68 1.79
CA MET A 323 10.04 6.44 0.58
C MET A 323 11.05 7.58 0.38
N ILE A 324 12.13 7.57 1.15
CA ILE A 324 13.15 8.63 1.14
C ILE A 324 14.23 8.29 0.11
N TYR A 325 13.84 8.30 -1.16
CA TYR A 325 14.70 7.86 -2.26
C TYR A 325 15.61 8.99 -2.73
N THR A 326 16.79 9.07 -2.11
CA THR A 326 17.83 10.06 -2.41
C THR A 326 19.22 9.42 -2.27
N ASP A 327 20.20 9.95 -2.99
CA ASP A 327 21.63 9.60 -2.88
C ASP A 327 22.37 10.50 -1.88
N LYS A 328 21.64 11.39 -1.17
CA LYS A 328 22.22 12.36 -0.23
C LYS A 328 21.81 12.04 1.20
N ASP A 329 22.79 11.67 2.02
CA ASP A 329 22.58 11.38 3.46
C ASP A 329 21.93 12.53 4.21
N THR A 330 22.33 13.77 3.93
CA THR A 330 21.77 14.96 4.60
C THR A 330 20.28 15.15 4.32
N GLN A 331 19.83 14.86 3.10
CA GLN A 331 18.41 14.89 2.77
C GLN A 331 17.68 13.70 3.41
N PHE A 332 18.31 12.53 3.40
CA PHE A 332 17.75 11.32 3.98
C PHE A 332 17.47 11.50 5.48
N GLU A 333 18.47 12.01 6.21
CA GLU A 333 18.39 12.29 7.65
C GLU A 333 17.34 13.37 7.97
N ASP A 334 17.32 14.50 7.23
CA ASP A 334 16.33 15.57 7.47
C ASP A 334 14.89 15.10 7.25
N ASP A 335 14.63 14.34 6.18
CA ASP A 335 13.30 13.80 5.90
C ASP A 335 12.88 12.75 6.94
N LEU A 336 13.81 11.92 7.40
CA LEU A 336 13.54 10.90 8.42
C LEU A 336 13.28 11.54 9.79
N GLU A 337 14.07 12.53 10.19
CA GLU A 337 13.83 13.30 11.41
C GLU A 337 12.51 14.10 11.35
N ALA A 338 12.09 14.53 10.16
CA ALA A 338 10.76 15.13 10.00
C ALA A 338 9.63 14.15 10.38
N TRP A 339 9.77 12.86 10.06
CA TRP A 339 8.84 11.82 10.51
C TRP A 339 8.94 11.54 12.00
N TYR A 340 10.15 11.42 12.54
CA TYR A 340 10.38 11.15 13.96
C TYR A 340 9.88 12.25 14.90
N LYS A 341 9.72 13.49 14.41
CA LYS A 341 9.10 14.58 15.18
C LYS A 341 7.59 14.39 15.41
N VAL A 342 6.92 13.59 14.59
CA VAL A 342 5.44 13.47 14.58
C VAL A 342 4.93 12.04 14.74
N VAL A 343 5.81 11.04 14.68
CA VAL A 343 5.50 9.61 14.83
C VAL A 343 6.57 8.95 15.70
N ASP A 344 6.18 8.01 16.57
CA ASP A 344 7.12 7.18 17.32
C ASP A 344 8.10 6.47 16.36
N ARG A 345 9.40 6.62 16.60
CA ARG A 345 10.48 6.03 15.80
C ARG A 345 10.29 4.53 15.58
N LYS A 346 9.72 3.79 16.53
CA LYS A 346 9.47 2.34 16.41
C LYS A 346 8.46 1.99 15.32
N ARG A 347 7.60 2.93 14.94
CA ARG A 347 6.52 2.76 13.96
C ARG A 347 6.90 3.30 12.58
N VAL A 348 8.15 3.71 12.41
CA VAL A 348 8.72 4.18 11.14
C VAL A 348 9.82 3.20 10.71
N ILE A 349 9.72 2.69 9.49
CA ILE A 349 10.75 1.86 8.86
C ILE A 349 11.32 2.65 7.67
N ALA A 350 12.62 2.94 7.68
CA ALA A 350 13.20 3.81 6.66
C ALA A 350 13.23 3.14 5.28
N GLY A 351 12.57 3.75 4.28
CA GLY A 351 12.57 3.27 2.90
C GLY A 351 13.75 3.82 2.11
N ILE A 352 14.69 2.95 1.73
CA ILE A 352 15.96 3.30 1.09
C ILE A 352 15.89 2.99 -0.41
N GLY A 353 16.08 4.02 -1.24
CA GLY A 353 16.03 3.90 -2.71
C GLY A 353 17.36 3.48 -3.30
N THR A 354 17.77 2.22 -3.10
CA THR A 354 19.10 1.71 -3.46
C THR A 354 19.44 1.78 -4.96
N TYR A 355 18.43 1.93 -5.82
CA TYR A 355 18.62 2.22 -7.25
C TYR A 355 19.29 3.59 -7.52
N LYS A 356 19.27 4.52 -6.56
CA LYS A 356 19.99 5.81 -6.65
C LYS A 356 21.43 5.75 -6.14
N HIS A 357 21.83 4.63 -5.55
CA HIS A 357 23.14 4.51 -4.92
C HIS A 357 24.15 3.92 -5.90
N ASN A 358 25.34 4.51 -5.95
CA ASN A 358 26.44 4.02 -6.79
C ASN A 358 27.50 3.23 -6.00
N SER A 359 27.31 3.06 -4.69
CA SER A 359 28.24 2.31 -3.83
C SER A 359 27.51 1.59 -2.68
N GLY A 360 28.14 0.52 -2.17
CA GLY A 360 27.71 -0.14 -0.94
C GLY A 360 27.83 0.77 0.29
N GLY A 361 28.86 1.63 0.33
CA GLY A 361 29.06 2.60 1.41
C GLY A 361 27.90 3.57 1.58
N GLN A 362 27.35 4.10 0.49
CA GLN A 362 26.17 4.98 0.52
C GLN A 362 24.94 4.26 1.07
N THR A 363 24.73 3.00 0.64
CA THR A 363 23.62 2.17 1.12
C THR A 363 23.74 1.88 2.62
N LEU A 364 24.94 1.56 3.09
CA LEU A 364 25.20 1.36 4.51
C LEU A 364 25.05 2.63 5.32
N SER A 365 25.46 3.79 4.80
CA SER A 365 25.31 5.06 5.50
C SER A 365 23.83 5.31 5.84
N GLN A 366 22.94 5.21 4.84
CA GLN A 366 21.50 5.40 5.05
C GLN A 366 20.86 4.31 5.93
N ALA A 367 21.32 3.05 5.82
CA ALA A 367 20.87 1.99 6.72
C ALA A 367 21.23 2.27 8.19
N ASN A 368 22.37 2.93 8.45
CA ASN A 368 22.81 3.34 9.79
C ASN A 368 22.09 4.59 10.33
N LEU A 369 21.65 5.50 9.45
CA LEU A 369 20.88 6.69 9.84
C LEU A 369 19.44 6.36 10.28
N GLY A 370 18.93 5.22 9.82
CA GLY A 370 17.65 4.67 10.27
C GLY A 370 17.66 4.29 11.76
N HIS A 371 16.49 3.89 12.28
CA HIS A 371 16.52 3.08 13.49
C HIS A 371 17.38 1.83 13.19
N PRO A 372 18.43 1.53 13.97
CA PRO A 372 19.62 0.76 13.53
C PRO A 372 19.37 -0.67 13.03
N ARG A 373 18.12 -1.14 13.03
CA ARG A 373 17.68 -2.46 12.58
C ARG A 373 16.27 -2.45 11.94
N ARG A 374 15.80 -1.30 11.43
CA ARG A 374 14.46 -1.15 10.84
C ARG A 374 14.50 -0.30 9.57
N PHE A 375 14.81 -0.96 8.46
CA PHE A 375 14.82 -0.34 7.13
C PHE A 375 14.30 -1.33 6.08
N VAL A 376 13.92 -0.79 4.93
CA VAL A 376 13.44 -1.57 3.79
C VAL A 376 14.09 -1.03 2.52
N LEU A 377 14.59 -1.93 1.68
CA LEU A 377 15.28 -1.58 0.44
C LEU A 377 14.30 -1.59 -0.74
N PHE A 378 14.34 -0.52 -1.55
CA PHE A 378 13.66 -0.44 -2.82
C PHE A 378 14.68 -0.47 -3.97
N ALA A 379 14.76 -1.55 -4.74
CA ALA A 379 14.02 -2.82 -4.66
C ALA A 379 14.95 -4.01 -4.97
N TYR A 380 14.43 -5.25 -4.99
CA TYR A 380 15.21 -6.46 -5.33
C TYR A 380 16.14 -6.27 -6.54
N SER A 381 15.62 -5.79 -7.67
CA SER A 381 16.38 -5.53 -8.90
C SER A 381 17.50 -4.47 -8.78
N SER A 382 17.52 -3.69 -7.70
CA SER A 382 18.63 -2.75 -7.42
C SER A 382 19.77 -3.37 -6.63
N ILE A 383 19.61 -4.63 -6.21
CA ILE A 383 20.54 -5.41 -5.38
C ILE A 383 20.89 -6.74 -6.06
N PHE A 384 19.96 -7.36 -6.77
CA PHE A 384 20.11 -8.65 -7.46
C PHE A 384 19.68 -8.54 -8.92
N GLU A 385 20.20 -9.44 -9.73
CA GLU A 385 19.78 -9.69 -11.11
C GLU A 385 18.35 -10.26 -11.14
N SER A 386 17.55 -9.83 -12.10
CA SER A 386 16.12 -10.14 -12.15
C SER A 386 15.57 -10.10 -13.58
N SER A 387 14.32 -10.52 -13.75
CA SER A 387 13.62 -10.44 -15.05
C SER A 387 13.01 -9.05 -15.34
N ASN A 388 13.36 -8.05 -14.55
CA ASN A 388 12.82 -6.70 -14.66
C ASN A 388 13.29 -6.04 -15.97
N PRO A 389 12.38 -5.68 -16.89
CA PRO A 389 12.75 -5.11 -18.19
C PRO A 389 13.35 -3.70 -18.09
N GLY A 390 13.23 -3.05 -16.92
CA GLY A 390 13.85 -1.77 -16.64
C GLY A 390 15.22 -1.88 -15.95
N GLN A 391 15.74 -3.10 -15.72
CA GLN A 391 17.03 -3.29 -15.07
C GLN A 391 18.18 -2.94 -16.03
N ASP A 392 19.14 -2.18 -15.53
CA ASP A 392 20.38 -1.87 -16.25
C ASP A 392 21.43 -2.96 -15.96
N ASP A 393 21.79 -3.71 -17.01
CA ASP A 393 22.77 -4.80 -16.95
C ASP A 393 24.14 -4.44 -17.53
N HIS A 394 24.43 -3.16 -17.71
CA HIS A 394 25.79 -2.71 -17.96
C HIS A 394 26.71 -3.17 -16.81
N GLN A 395 27.95 -3.55 -17.14
CA GLN A 395 28.91 -4.13 -16.18
C GLN A 395 29.11 -3.28 -14.91
N GLU A 396 29.03 -1.96 -15.04
CA GLU A 396 29.15 -1.04 -13.91
C GLU A 396 27.99 -1.18 -12.92
N MET A 397 26.77 -1.37 -13.42
CA MET A 397 25.57 -1.56 -12.60
C MET A 397 25.55 -2.95 -11.94
N VAL A 398 25.99 -3.99 -12.65
CA VAL A 398 26.21 -5.34 -12.07
C VAL A 398 27.21 -5.26 -10.92
N ARG A 399 28.36 -4.58 -11.12
CA ARG A 399 29.36 -4.36 -10.05
C ARG A 399 28.78 -3.56 -8.89
N SER A 400 27.98 -2.53 -9.17
CA SER A 400 27.30 -1.72 -8.14
C SER A 400 26.38 -2.58 -7.27
N ARG A 401 25.62 -3.50 -7.87
CA ARG A 401 24.77 -4.48 -7.16
C ARG A 401 25.60 -5.40 -6.25
N ILE A 402 26.67 -5.98 -6.78
CA ILE A 402 27.59 -6.83 -5.98
C ILE A 402 28.14 -6.08 -4.77
N MET A 403 28.67 -4.87 -4.97
CA MET A 403 29.22 -4.06 -3.87
C MET A 403 28.18 -3.71 -2.80
N LYS A 404 26.92 -3.47 -3.20
CA LYS A 404 25.83 -3.23 -2.24
C LYS A 404 25.51 -4.49 -1.45
N ARG A 405 25.42 -5.65 -2.10
CA ARG A 405 25.17 -6.94 -1.43
C ARG A 405 26.24 -7.24 -0.40
N GLU A 406 27.51 -7.19 -0.79
CA GLU A 406 28.64 -7.46 0.12
C GLU A 406 28.61 -6.53 1.34
N ALA A 407 28.37 -5.24 1.13
CA ALA A 407 28.29 -4.25 2.19
C ALA A 407 27.12 -4.56 3.16
N LEU A 408 25.94 -4.84 2.62
CA LEU A 408 24.74 -5.17 3.39
C LEU A 408 24.89 -6.47 4.19
N THR A 409 25.41 -7.54 3.59
CA THR A 409 25.66 -8.82 4.28
C THR A 409 26.61 -8.62 5.47
N GLN A 410 27.73 -7.92 5.27
CA GLN A 410 28.65 -7.61 6.36
C GLN A 410 28.04 -6.71 7.45
N PHE A 411 27.09 -5.86 7.09
CA PHE A 411 26.37 -5.06 8.06
C PHE A 411 25.43 -5.91 8.90
N ILE A 412 24.63 -6.78 8.28
CA ILE A 412 23.70 -7.68 8.96
C ILE A 412 24.45 -8.65 9.89
N ASP A 413 25.55 -9.25 9.43
CA ASP A 413 26.39 -10.14 10.24
C ASP A 413 26.94 -9.45 11.49
N ARG A 414 27.25 -8.14 11.40
CA ARG A 414 27.75 -7.36 12.55
C ARG A 414 26.65 -6.95 13.53
N VAL A 415 25.47 -6.58 13.04
CA VAL A 415 24.38 -6.14 13.92
C VAL A 415 23.59 -7.31 14.50
N GLY A 416 23.73 -8.52 13.96
CA GLY A 416 23.02 -9.73 14.37
C GLY A 416 21.57 -9.76 13.88
N HIS A 417 21.05 -10.99 13.68
CA HIS A 417 19.66 -11.23 13.26
C HIS A 417 18.64 -10.80 14.32
#